data_AF-A0A5K1D6S1-F1
#
_entry.id   AF-A0A5K1D6S1-F1
#
_cell.length_a   1.000
_cell.length_b   1.000
_cell.length_c   1.000
_cell.angle_alpha   90.00
_cell.angle_beta   90.00
_cell.angle_gamma   90.00
#
_symmetry.space_group_name_H-M   'P 1'
#
loop_
_entity.id
_entity.type
_entity.pdbx_description
1 polymer ?
#
loop_
_entity_poly.entity_id
_entity_poly.type
_entity_poly.pdbx_seq_one_letter_code
_entity_poly.pdbx_strand_id
1 'polypeptide(L)' 'MDGFDHLFQPSLVQRTELHVSASLSWRLNAVTAYSFMDPLIGCLELACPRVRSNLTNRVTQLLLGAMF' A
#
# COMPACT_ATOMS: atom_id res chain seq x y z
N MET A 1 -8.24 -3.57 -16.33
CA MET A 1 -8.03 -4.90 -15.70
C MET A 1 -9.40 -5.29 -15.21
N ASP A 2 -10.23 -5.76 -16.14
CA ASP A 2 -11.68 -5.86 -15.97
C ASP A 2 -12.03 -7.33 -16.10
N GLY A 3 -12.49 -7.95 -15.01
CA GLY A 3 -12.75 -9.40 -14.99
C GLY A 3 -12.86 -10.06 -13.61
N PHE A 4 -12.65 -9.34 -12.51
CA PHE A 4 -12.73 -9.92 -11.15
C PHE A 4 -14.06 -9.69 -10.43
N ASP A 5 -14.95 -8.85 -10.97
CA ASP A 5 -16.16 -8.39 -10.27
C ASP A 5 -17.16 -9.50 -9.91
N HIS A 6 -16.97 -10.71 -10.45
CA HIS A 6 -17.82 -11.87 -10.21
C HIS A 6 -17.07 -13.15 -9.84
N LEU A 7 -15.74 -13.09 -9.62
CA LEU A 7 -14.96 -14.29 -9.30
C LEU A 7 -15.26 -14.84 -7.90
N PHE A 8 -15.76 -14.00 -7.00
CA PHE A 8 -16.08 -14.38 -5.63
C PHE A 8 -17.47 -13.89 -5.22
N GLN A 9 -18.24 -14.75 -4.56
CA GLN A 9 -19.50 -14.35 -3.95
C GLN A 9 -19.26 -13.33 -2.84
N PRO A 10 -20.11 -12.30 -2.65
CA PRO A 10 -19.94 -11.31 -1.59
C PRO A 10 -19.83 -11.93 -0.18
N SER A 11 -20.59 -13.00 0.07
CA SER A 11 -20.56 -13.75 1.33
C SER A 11 -19.21 -14.42 1.60
N LEU A 12 -18.52 -14.87 0.56
CA LEU A 12 -17.17 -15.41 0.67
C LEU A 12 -16.19 -14.30 1.05
N VAL A 13 -16.24 -13.15 0.37
CA VAL A 13 -15.36 -12.01 0.66
C VAL A 13 -15.48 -11.58 2.12
N GLN A 14 -16.70 -11.38 2.62
CA GLN A 14 -16.96 -10.98 4.02
C GLN A 14 -16.44 -12.01 5.03
N ARG A 15 -16.64 -13.31 4.78
CA ARG A 15 -16.11 -14.37 5.66
C ARG A 15 -14.59 -14.39 5.66
N THR A 16 -13.99 -14.20 4.49
CA THR A 16 -12.53 -14.21 4.33
C THR A 16 -11.91 -12.98 5.01
N GLU A 17 -12.52 -11.81 4.90
CA GLU A 17 -12.12 -10.59 5.59
C GLU A 17 -12.08 -10.77 7.11
N LEU A 18 -13.17 -11.31 7.70
CA LEU A 18 -13.23 -11.60 9.14
C LEU A 18 -12.18 -12.64 9.55
N HIS A 19 -12.00 -13.69 8.74
CA HIS A 19 -11.03 -14.75 9.03
C HIS A 19 -9.58 -14.22 8.98
N VAL A 20 -9.23 -13.42 7.98
CA VAL A 20 -7.91 -12.79 7.84
C VAL A 20 -7.66 -11.83 9.00
N SER A 21 -8.63 -10.96 9.31
CA SER A 21 -8.51 -10.00 10.40
C SER A 21 -8.32 -10.70 11.75
N ALA A 22 -9.11 -11.74 12.03
CA ALA A 22 -8.99 -12.53 13.24
C ALA A 22 -7.64 -13.27 13.31
N SER A 23 -7.19 -13.87 12.20
CA SER A 23 -5.89 -14.56 12.11
C SER A 23 -4.71 -13.60 12.36
N LEU A 24 -4.83 -12.35 11.92
CA LEU A 24 -3.86 -11.28 12.19
C LEU A 24 -4.02 -10.66 13.59
N SER A 25 -4.88 -11.22 14.46
CA SER A 25 -5.21 -10.66 15.77
C SER A 25 -5.64 -9.19 15.71
N TRP A 26 -6.33 -8.82 14.62
CA TRP A 26 -6.77 -7.46 14.32
C TRP A 26 -5.63 -6.42 14.19
N ARG A 27 -4.38 -6.88 14.06
CA ARG A 27 -3.20 -6.02 13.88
C ARG A 27 -3.01 -5.64 12.41
N LEU A 28 -3.93 -4.84 11.89
CA LEU A 28 -3.94 -4.42 10.48
C LEU A 28 -3.03 -3.23 10.18
N ASN A 29 -2.53 -2.54 11.22
CA ASN A 29 -1.59 -1.42 11.08
C ASN A 29 -0.14 -1.90 10.91
N ALA A 30 0.11 -2.68 9.84
CA ALA A 30 1.45 -3.15 9.53
C ALA A 30 2.33 -2.00 9.01
N VAL A 31 3.57 -1.94 9.48
CA VAL A 31 4.58 -1.06 8.91
C VAL A 31 4.97 -1.64 7.55
N THR A 32 4.80 -0.85 6.48
CA THR A 32 5.17 -1.24 5.12
C THR A 32 6.36 -0.43 4.65
N ALA A 33 6.96 -0.80 3.52
CA ALA A 33 8.04 0.00 2.91
C ALA A 33 7.61 1.47 2.70
N TYR A 34 6.33 1.71 2.38
CA TYR A 34 5.76 3.05 2.24
C TYR A 34 5.83 3.88 3.53
N SER A 35 5.70 3.25 4.69
CA SER A 35 5.76 3.93 5.99
C SER A 35 7.09 4.65 6.24
N PHE A 36 8.16 4.24 5.56
CA PHE A 36 9.48 4.87 5.67
C PHE A 36 9.74 5.95 4.61
N MET A 37 8.94 6.03 3.55
CA MET A 37 9.24 6.88 2.39
C MET A 37 9.07 8.36 2.70
N ASP A 38 8.00 8.75 3.39
CA ASP A 38 7.76 10.15 3.75
C ASP A 38 8.87 10.71 4.67
N PRO A 39 9.30 10.01 5.74
CA PRO A 39 10.46 10.42 6.52
C PRO A 39 11.76 10.50 5.71
N LEU A 40 12.05 9.49 4.89
CA LEU A 40 13.28 9.45 4.09
C LEU A 40 13.34 10.61 3.09
N ILE A 41 12.23 10.90 2.42
CA ILE A 41 12.13 12.03 1.50
C ILE A 41 12.23 13.36 2.26
N GLY A 42 11.71 13.41 3.48
CA GLY A 42 11.89 14.55 4.40
C GLY A 42 13.35 14.83 4.73
N CYS A 43 14.17 13.80 4.89
CA CYS A 43 15.61 13.94 5.16
C CYS A 43 16.42 14.52 3.97
N LEU A 44 15.87 14.53 2.76
CA LEU A 44 16.54 15.05 1.58
C LEU A 44 16.47 16.58 1.45
N GLU A 45 15.81 17.27 2.40
CA GLU A 45 15.68 18.74 2.47
C GLU A 45 15.28 19.37 1.12
N LEU A 46 14.43 18.68 0.35
CA LEU A 46 14.04 19.11 -0.98
C LEU A 46 13.18 20.38 -0.90
N ALA A 47 13.80 21.53 -1.16
CA ALA A 47 13.14 22.85 -1.11
C ALA A 47 12.01 23.01 -2.15
N CYS A 48 12.02 22.22 -3.22
CA CYS A 48 10.99 22.28 -4.27
C CYS A 48 9.90 21.21 -4.05
N PRO A 49 8.64 21.60 -3.76
CA PRO A 49 7.54 20.67 -3.56
C PRO A 49 7.27 19.75 -4.76
N ARG A 50 7.54 20.25 -5.98
CA ARG A 50 7.38 19.50 -7.23
C ARG A 50 8.39 18.36 -7.36
N VAL A 51 9.64 18.59 -6.95
CA VAL A 51 10.69 17.55 -6.93
C VAL A 51 10.33 16.50 -5.90
N ARG A 52 9.85 16.91 -4.72
CA ARG A 52 9.36 16.02 -3.67
C ARG A 52 8.24 15.10 -4.18
N SER A 53 7.20 15.68 -4.78
CA SER A 53 6.07 14.93 -5.33
C SER A 53 6.48 13.97 -6.44
N ASN A 54 7.35 14.39 -7.36
CA ASN A 54 7.86 13.52 -8.42
C ASN A 54 8.67 12.35 -7.87
N LEU A 55 9.52 12.59 -6.86
CA LEU A 55 10.30 11.55 -6.21
C LEU A 55 9.40 10.55 -5.48
N THR A 56 8.43 11.03 -4.69
CA THR A 56 7.44 10.17 -4.02
C THR A 56 6.72 9.28 -5.03
N ASN A 57 6.24 9.85 -6.15
CA ASN A 57 5.56 9.07 -7.19
C ASN A 57 6.48 8.02 -7.81
N ARG A 58 7.74 8.37 -8.11
CA ARG A 58 8.70 7.43 -8.71
C ARG A 58 9.03 6.29 -7.76
N VAL A 59 9.27 6.59 -6.49
CA VAL A 59 9.55 5.59 -5.45
C VAL A 59 8.34 4.70 -5.24
N THR A 60 7.12 5.26 -5.20
CA THR A 60 5.89 4.48 -5.11
C THR A 60 5.74 3.51 -6.27
N GLN A 61 6.01 3.93 -7.50
CA GLN A 61 5.95 3.03 -8.66
C GLN A 61 7.00 1.93 -8.61
N LEU A 62 8.23 2.25 -8.17
CA LEU A 62 9.29 1.24 -8.01
C LEU A 62 8.92 0.21 -6.94
N LEU A 63 8.35 0.64 -5.82
CA LEU A 63 7.89 -0.26 -4.75
C LEU A 63 6.73 -1.14 -5.24
N LEU A 64 5.74 -0.56 -5.92
CA LEU A 64 4.64 -1.35 -6.50
C LEU A 64 5.19 -2.39 -7.47
N GLY A 65 6.10 -2.00 -8.38
CA GLY A 65 6.69 -2.92 -9.35
C GLY A 65 7.67 -3.95 -8.76
N ALA A 66 8.09 -3.80 -7.50
CA ALA A 66 8.90 -4.80 -6.81
C ALA A 66 8.05 -5.79 -5.99
N MET A 67 6.80 -5.43 -5.68
CA MET A 67 5.87 -6.25 -4.89
C MET A 67 4.95 -7.13 -5.74
N PHE A 68 4.86 -6.86 -7.05
CA PHE A 68 4.02 -7.56 -8.04
C PHE A 68 4.83 -7.94 -9.27
#